data_AF-A0A8H5ZPF0-F1
#
_entry.id   AF-A0A8H5ZPF0-F1
#
_cell.length_a   1.000
_cell.length_b   1.000
_cell.length_c   1.000
_cell.angle_alpha   90.00
_cell.angle_beta   90.00
_cell.angle_gamma   90.00
#
_symmetry.space_group_name_H-M   'P 1'
#
loop_
_entity.id
_entity.type
_entity.pdbx_description
1 polymer ?
#
loop_
_entity_poly.entity_id
_entity_poly.type
_entity_poly.pdbx_seq_one_letter_code
_entity_poly.pdbx_strand_id
1 'polypeptide(L)'
;MPGTRFRNRLKNIGTRTDHFVRKAVWYTCKCLLWTVCSPCVCCIVLVMPNQSRRSFGVSAEAPKPMVPCPRRRALSVTSTSLQQHQNTFSQFRSAFMTKLPLEIRRIIYEKALGEVPIHLSLVDGQLKARRCSIQDCACYLQPLSTKHKLHIVLPLLRTCRRIYSEAVEYLYSSNKFFISTDVEDYPTTGYLPYFILPQRMNQITNLRIDWDLDRHGFFQADLMPQVHRDEWYRTWDVLGRMSGLRTLHIRLFFFLDLWLQCYGDFWEQNGKELLEPITTMTAPKDFVVTLPDWRCSTDLDVGKSRCVFQLPERTEDSAP
;
A
#
# COMPACT_ATOMS: atom_id res chain seq x y z
N MET A 1 -15.39 63.48 1.42
CA MET A 1 -15.94 62.91 2.67
C MET A 1 -14.96 61.88 3.27
N PRO A 2 -14.27 62.17 4.39
CA PRO A 2 -13.18 61.35 4.92
C PRO A 2 -13.59 60.21 5.89
N GLY A 3 -14.84 60.19 6.36
CA GLY A 3 -15.27 59.35 7.50
C GLY A 3 -15.39 57.84 7.23
N THR A 4 -15.64 57.42 5.99
CA THR A 4 -15.84 56.00 5.64
C THR A 4 -14.54 55.19 5.60
N ARG A 5 -13.42 55.81 5.19
CA ARG A 5 -12.11 55.15 5.15
C ARG A 5 -11.54 54.84 6.53
N PHE A 6 -11.79 55.71 7.50
CA PHE A 6 -11.34 55.54 8.88
C PHE A 6 -12.11 54.42 9.61
N ARG A 7 -13.43 54.36 9.40
CA ARG A 7 -14.30 53.33 10.00
C ARG A 7 -13.97 51.91 9.51
N ASN A 8 -13.61 51.77 8.23
CA ASN A 8 -13.18 50.47 7.67
C ASN A 8 -11.80 50.03 8.15
N ARG A 9 -10.87 50.97 8.42
CA ARG A 9 -9.57 50.65 9.02
C ARG A 9 -9.71 50.17 10.47
N LEU A 10 -10.57 50.80 11.27
CA LEU A 10 -10.84 50.36 12.64
C LEU A 10 -11.49 48.96 12.70
N LYS A 11 -12.43 48.66 11.79
CA LYS A 11 -13.00 47.30 11.66
C LYS A 11 -11.95 46.26 11.29
N ASN A 12 -11.07 46.55 10.33
CA ASN A 12 -10.01 45.63 9.92
C ASN A 12 -8.94 45.42 10.99
N ILE A 13 -8.67 46.43 11.83
CA ILE A 13 -7.76 46.28 12.98
C ILE A 13 -8.43 45.38 14.02
N GLY A 14 -9.72 45.60 14.32
CA GLY A 14 -10.51 44.80 15.26
C GLY A 14 -10.61 43.32 14.89
N THR A 15 -10.88 43.01 13.61
CA THR A 15 -10.95 41.60 13.14
C THR A 15 -9.60 40.91 13.15
N ARG A 16 -8.52 41.65 12.83
CA ARG A 16 -7.16 41.12 12.86
C ARG A 16 -6.71 40.85 14.30
N THR A 17 -7.02 41.73 15.25
CA THR A 17 -6.75 41.50 16.68
C THR A 17 -7.55 40.33 17.23
N ASP A 18 -8.82 40.16 16.87
CA ASP A 18 -9.63 39.02 17.33
C ASP A 18 -9.09 37.67 16.81
N HIS A 19 -8.64 37.64 15.55
CA HIS A 19 -7.99 36.45 14.98
C HIS A 19 -6.67 36.10 15.69
N PHE A 20 -5.83 37.09 16.02
CA PHE A 20 -4.58 36.85 16.76
C PHE A 20 -4.83 36.41 18.20
N VAL A 21 -5.82 36.99 18.87
CA VAL A 21 -6.21 36.58 20.23
C VAL A 21 -6.77 35.17 20.23
N ARG A 22 -7.63 34.80 19.27
CA ARG A 22 -8.15 33.43 19.14
C ARG A 22 -7.02 32.42 18.87
N LYS A 23 -6.05 32.75 18.00
CA LYS A 23 -4.87 31.90 17.80
C LYS A 23 -4.04 31.77 19.08
N ALA A 24 -3.77 32.87 19.78
CA ALA A 24 -2.99 32.83 21.02
C ALA A 24 -3.70 32.02 22.13
N VAL A 25 -5.03 32.17 22.27
CA VAL A 25 -5.85 31.39 23.20
C VAL A 25 -5.89 29.92 22.81
N TRP A 26 -5.95 29.60 21.51
CA TRP A 26 -5.86 28.22 21.03
C TRP A 26 -4.50 27.60 21.37
N TYR A 27 -3.39 28.27 21.04
CA TYR A 27 -2.05 27.73 21.30
C TYR A 27 -1.78 27.57 22.80
N THR A 28 -2.24 28.51 23.64
CA THR A 28 -2.10 28.41 25.10
C THR A 28 -2.99 27.31 25.69
N CYS A 29 -4.23 27.14 25.21
CA CYS A 29 -5.07 26.01 25.59
C CYS A 29 -4.48 24.67 25.14
N LYS A 30 -3.88 24.58 23.94
CA LYS A 30 -3.16 23.38 23.47
C LYS A 30 -1.96 23.05 24.35
N CYS A 31 -1.14 24.05 24.72
CA CYS A 31 -0.02 23.87 25.63
C CYS A 31 -0.48 23.41 27.02
N LEU A 32 -1.53 24.03 27.56
CA LEU A 32 -2.11 23.63 28.86
C LEU A 32 -2.66 22.20 28.81
N LEU A 33 -3.42 21.85 27.76
CA LEU A 33 -3.95 20.51 27.56
C LEU A 33 -2.81 19.47 27.46
N TRP A 34 -1.73 19.78 26.74
CA TRP A 34 -0.56 18.91 26.68
C TRP A 34 0.17 18.81 28.02
N THR A 35 0.36 19.89 28.77
CA THR A 35 1.04 19.82 30.08
C THR A 35 0.23 19.07 31.14
N VAL A 36 -1.11 19.17 31.09
CA VAL A 36 -2.01 18.55 32.06
C VAL A 36 -2.33 17.10 31.69
N CYS A 37 -2.48 16.80 30.39
CA CYS A 37 -2.80 15.45 29.91
C CYS A 37 -1.55 14.62 29.58
N SER A 38 -0.35 15.22 29.43
CA SER A 38 0.90 14.49 29.18
C SER A 38 1.18 13.39 30.22
N PRO A 39 0.98 13.60 31.54
CA PRO A 39 1.11 12.51 32.52
C PRO A 39 0.11 11.37 32.27
N CYS A 40 -1.14 11.69 31.94
CA CYS A 40 -2.19 10.69 31.69
C CYS A 40 -1.97 9.94 30.37
N VAL A 41 -1.55 10.64 29.31
CA VAL A 41 -1.18 10.06 28.02
C VAL A 41 0.06 9.20 28.16
N CYS A 42 1.08 9.65 28.91
CA CYS A 42 2.23 8.82 29.27
C CYS A 42 1.79 7.58 30.05
N CYS A 43 0.88 7.68 31.02
CA CYS A 43 0.36 6.52 31.74
C CYS A 43 -0.41 5.57 30.82
N ILE A 44 -1.24 6.06 29.88
CA ILE A 44 -1.94 5.20 28.91
C ILE A 44 -0.93 4.49 28.00
N VAL A 45 0.08 5.20 27.50
CA VAL A 45 1.16 4.63 26.67
C VAL A 45 2.03 3.64 27.46
N LEU A 46 2.19 3.82 28.77
CA LEU A 46 2.97 2.95 29.65
C LEU A 46 2.19 1.73 30.19
N VAL A 47 0.87 1.82 30.31
CA VAL A 47 0.00 0.81 30.94
C VAL A 47 -0.80 -0.02 29.93
N MET A 48 -0.92 0.42 28.66
CA MET A 48 -1.49 -0.42 27.61
C MET A 48 -0.73 -1.76 27.51
N PRO A 49 -1.44 -2.90 27.49
CA PRO A 49 -0.83 -4.22 27.54
C PRO A 49 0.15 -4.43 26.39
N ASN A 50 1.31 -4.97 26.77
CA ASN A 50 2.59 -5.08 26.08
C ASN A 50 2.58 -5.92 24.77
N GLN A 51 1.44 -6.16 24.12
CA GLN A 51 1.37 -6.90 22.85
C GLN A 51 1.76 -6.06 21.63
N SER A 52 1.61 -4.72 21.69
CA SER A 52 1.97 -3.82 20.58
C SER A 52 3.36 -3.20 20.69
N ARG A 53 4.04 -3.33 21.84
CA ARG A 53 5.46 -2.99 21.99
C ARG A 53 6.33 -4.13 21.47
N ARG A 54 6.18 -4.46 20.18
CA ARG A 54 7.39 -4.78 19.43
C ARG A 54 8.21 -3.51 19.50
N SER A 55 9.41 -3.62 20.07
CA SER A 55 10.46 -2.61 20.01
C SER A 55 10.41 -1.89 18.65
N PHE A 56 9.83 -0.69 18.61
CA PHE A 56 10.03 0.28 17.52
C PHE A 56 11.44 0.88 17.66
N GLY A 57 12.43 -0.01 17.78
CA GLY A 57 13.78 0.32 17.39
C GLY A 57 13.75 0.29 15.88
N VAL A 58 13.85 1.47 15.27
CA VAL A 58 14.21 1.61 13.87
C VAL A 58 15.53 0.85 13.70
N SER A 59 15.45 -0.40 13.24
CA SER A 59 16.63 -1.01 12.63
C SER A 59 16.93 -0.15 11.41
N ALA A 60 17.96 0.67 11.51
CA ALA A 60 18.40 1.56 10.43
C ALA A 60 18.78 0.78 9.15
N GLU A 61 18.96 -0.54 9.27
CA GLU A 61 19.19 -1.43 8.14
C GLU A 61 17.89 -2.17 7.81
N ALA A 62 17.38 -1.92 6.61
CA ALA A 62 16.28 -2.69 6.02
C ALA A 62 16.62 -4.19 6.02
N PRO A 63 15.67 -5.08 6.37
CA PRO A 63 15.89 -6.50 6.44
C PRO A 63 16.29 -6.97 5.05
N LYS A 64 17.40 -7.69 5.00
CA LYS A 64 17.85 -8.31 3.75
C LYS A 64 16.75 -9.29 3.32
N PRO A 65 16.10 -9.08 2.16
CA PRO A 65 15.04 -9.96 1.72
C PRO A 65 15.58 -11.38 1.66
N MET A 66 14.86 -12.31 2.29
CA MET A 66 15.22 -13.73 2.26
C MET A 66 14.85 -14.29 0.89
N VAL A 67 15.76 -14.11 -0.07
CA VAL A 67 15.57 -14.61 -1.43
C VAL A 67 15.67 -16.14 -1.40
N PRO A 68 14.74 -16.88 -2.03
CA PRO A 68 14.85 -18.31 -2.16
C PRO A 68 16.17 -18.70 -2.83
N CYS A 69 16.84 -19.75 -2.35
CA CYS A 69 18.06 -20.24 -3.00
C CYS A 69 17.82 -20.44 -4.51
N PRO A 70 18.78 -20.03 -5.37
CA PRO A 70 18.66 -20.20 -6.80
C PRO A 70 18.32 -21.65 -7.14
N ARG A 71 17.20 -21.86 -7.83
CA ARG A 71 16.84 -23.22 -8.26
C ARG A 71 17.77 -23.65 -9.37
N ARG A 72 18.22 -24.91 -9.34
CA ARG A 72 19.03 -25.52 -10.42
C ARG A 72 18.38 -25.43 -11.80
N ARG A 73 17.04 -25.33 -11.87
CA ARG A 73 16.25 -25.26 -13.12
C ARG A 73 15.03 -24.35 -12.96
N ALA A 74 14.70 -23.59 -14.01
CA ALA A 74 13.48 -22.78 -14.05
C ALA A 74 12.22 -23.67 -14.15
N LEU A 75 11.18 -23.33 -13.37
CA LEU A 75 9.90 -24.05 -13.39
C LEU A 75 9.02 -23.64 -14.57
N SER A 76 9.02 -22.34 -14.89
CA SER A 76 8.31 -21.79 -16.05
C SER A 76 8.97 -22.28 -17.33
N VAL A 77 8.18 -22.87 -18.22
CA VAL A 77 8.60 -23.23 -19.57
C VAL A 77 8.22 -22.04 -20.46
N THR A 78 9.15 -21.12 -20.69
CA THR A 78 8.93 -20.04 -21.67
C THR A 78 9.07 -20.61 -23.06
N SER A 79 8.03 -20.49 -23.89
CA SER A 79 8.00 -21.02 -25.27
C SER A 79 9.14 -20.48 -26.14
N THR A 80 9.70 -19.31 -25.79
CA THR A 80 10.73 -18.60 -26.54
C THR A 80 12.12 -19.25 -26.47
N SER A 81 12.39 -20.13 -25.51
CA SER A 81 13.62 -20.94 -25.52
C SER A 81 13.39 -22.22 -24.72
N LEU A 82 12.90 -23.27 -25.39
CA LEU A 82 12.94 -24.62 -24.82
C LEU A 82 14.42 -25.01 -24.67
N GLN A 83 15.02 -24.75 -23.51
CA GLN A 83 16.30 -25.37 -23.19
C GLN A 83 16.07 -26.88 -23.25
N GLN A 84 17.01 -27.63 -23.84
CA GLN A 84 16.94 -29.08 -24.08
C GLN A 84 16.52 -29.92 -22.85
N HIS A 85 16.63 -29.35 -21.64
CA HIS A 85 16.33 -29.95 -20.35
C HIS A 85 14.96 -29.54 -19.76
N GLN A 86 14.16 -28.74 -20.47
CA GLN A 86 12.84 -28.26 -20.04
C GLN A 86 11.68 -29.13 -20.55
N ASN A 87 11.69 -30.42 -20.18
CA ASN A 87 10.61 -31.34 -20.53
C ASN A 87 9.54 -31.41 -19.43
N THR A 88 8.28 -31.56 -19.85
CA THR A 88 7.17 -32.01 -19.00
C THR A 88 6.88 -33.47 -19.34
N PHE A 89 6.83 -34.35 -18.34
CA PHE A 89 6.44 -35.74 -18.56
C PHE A 89 4.94 -35.83 -18.92
N SER A 90 4.59 -36.82 -19.75
CA SER A 90 3.19 -37.15 -19.99
C SER A 90 2.52 -37.58 -18.67
N GLN A 91 1.26 -37.20 -18.49
CA GLN A 91 0.50 -37.45 -17.26
C GLN A 91 -0.67 -38.41 -17.56
N PHE A 92 -0.39 -39.50 -18.28
CA PHE A 92 -1.42 -40.40 -18.83
C PHE A 92 -2.28 -41.10 -17.76
N ARG A 93 -1.76 -41.25 -16.54
CA ARG A 93 -2.51 -41.80 -15.40
C ARG A 93 -3.51 -40.83 -14.77
N SER A 94 -3.44 -39.54 -15.13
CA SER A 94 -4.33 -38.52 -14.59
C SER A 94 -5.50 -38.31 -15.54
N ALA A 95 -6.71 -38.71 -15.11
CA ALA A 95 -7.93 -38.44 -15.85
C ALA A 95 -8.13 -36.94 -16.13
N PHE A 96 -7.71 -36.09 -15.19
CA PHE A 96 -7.71 -34.64 -15.37
C PHE A 96 -6.85 -34.20 -16.56
N MET A 97 -5.71 -34.86 -16.79
CA MET A 97 -4.80 -34.52 -17.91
C MET A 97 -5.16 -35.20 -19.23
N THR A 98 -5.79 -36.38 -19.19
CA THR A 98 -6.10 -37.17 -20.38
C THR A 98 -7.51 -36.97 -20.91
N LYS A 99 -8.49 -36.75 -20.04
CA LYS A 99 -9.90 -36.62 -20.45
C LYS A 99 -10.34 -35.18 -20.68
N LEU A 100 -9.70 -34.20 -20.03
CA LEU A 100 -10.08 -32.80 -20.18
C LEU A 100 -9.19 -32.10 -21.22
N PRO A 101 -9.76 -31.40 -22.21
CA PRO A 101 -9.02 -30.48 -23.08
C PRO A 101 -8.35 -29.35 -22.29
N LEU A 102 -7.35 -28.68 -22.88
CA LEU A 102 -6.61 -27.61 -22.22
C LEU A 102 -7.53 -26.45 -21.80
N GLU A 103 -8.53 -26.14 -22.61
CA GLU A 103 -9.50 -25.08 -22.41
C GLU A 103 -10.29 -25.32 -21.12
N ILE A 104 -10.76 -26.55 -20.91
CA ILE A 104 -11.50 -26.91 -19.69
C ILE A 104 -10.57 -26.89 -18.48
N ARG A 105 -9.32 -27.36 -18.61
CA ARG A 105 -8.34 -27.29 -17.52
C ARG A 105 -8.05 -25.84 -17.14
N ARG A 106 -7.94 -24.93 -18.11
CA ARG A 106 -7.75 -23.49 -17.91
C ARG A 106 -8.90 -22.85 -17.12
N ILE A 107 -10.15 -23.16 -17.47
CA ILE A 107 -11.32 -22.71 -16.70
C ILE A 107 -11.23 -23.20 -15.25
N ILE A 108 -10.85 -24.47 -15.04
CA ILE A 108 -10.69 -25.05 -13.69
C ILE A 108 -9.55 -24.35 -12.94
N TYR A 109 -8.41 -24.11 -13.57
CA TYR A 109 -7.29 -23.41 -12.95
C TYR A 109 -7.65 -21.99 -12.57
N GLU A 110 -8.33 -21.26 -13.44
CA GLU A 110 -8.81 -19.91 -13.17
C GLU A 110 -9.73 -19.89 -11.96
N LYS A 111 -10.70 -20.81 -11.87
CA LYS A 111 -11.59 -20.91 -10.71
C LYS A 111 -10.88 -21.37 -9.43
N ALA A 112 -9.88 -22.24 -9.52
CA ALA A 112 -9.16 -22.75 -8.36
C ALA A 112 -8.13 -21.72 -7.82
N LEU A 113 -7.49 -20.97 -8.72
CA LEU A 113 -6.35 -20.10 -8.43
C LEU A 113 -6.69 -18.61 -8.41
N GLY A 114 -7.67 -18.18 -9.20
CA GLY A 114 -8.10 -16.81 -9.39
C GLY A 114 -9.32 -16.43 -8.54
N GLU A 115 -9.86 -15.25 -8.82
CA GLU A 115 -11.10 -14.66 -8.27
C GLU A 115 -11.08 -14.47 -6.74
N VAL A 116 -9.89 -14.41 -6.14
CA VAL A 116 -9.75 -14.25 -4.68
C VAL A 116 -8.88 -13.03 -4.35
N PRO A 117 -9.25 -12.22 -3.34
CA PRO A 117 -8.38 -11.19 -2.80
C PRO A 117 -7.17 -11.81 -2.09
N ILE A 118 -5.96 -11.43 -2.49
CA ILE A 118 -4.70 -11.90 -1.90
C ILE A 118 -4.01 -10.75 -1.19
N HIS A 119 -3.84 -10.84 0.12
CA HIS A 119 -3.03 -9.88 0.86
C HIS A 119 -1.58 -10.34 0.87
N LEU A 120 -0.67 -9.42 0.57
CA LEU A 120 0.77 -9.59 0.63
C LEU A 120 1.32 -8.75 1.78
N SER A 121 2.28 -9.30 2.52
CA SER A 121 2.98 -8.57 3.57
C SER A 121 4.40 -9.08 3.77
N LEU A 122 5.35 -8.17 4.01
CA LEU A 122 6.73 -8.49 4.34
C LEU A 122 6.88 -8.53 5.86
N VAL A 123 7.22 -9.70 6.38
CA VAL A 123 7.42 -9.92 7.82
C VAL A 123 8.71 -10.69 8.00
N ASP A 124 9.64 -10.16 8.82
CA ASP A 124 10.95 -10.76 9.07
C ASP A 124 11.73 -11.09 7.77
N GLY A 125 11.67 -10.19 6.78
CA GLY A 125 12.35 -10.36 5.48
C GLY A 125 11.73 -11.44 4.56
N GLN A 126 10.57 -12.01 4.92
CA GLN A 126 9.86 -13.01 4.12
C GLN A 126 8.54 -12.47 3.59
N LEU A 127 8.29 -12.63 2.29
CA LEU A 127 6.99 -12.35 1.70
C LEU A 127 5.96 -13.39 2.18
N LYS A 128 4.96 -12.92 2.92
CA LYS A 128 3.78 -13.69 3.32
C LYS A 128 2.64 -13.34 2.38
N ALA A 129 1.83 -14.34 2.05
CA ALA A 129 0.63 -14.18 1.23
C ALA A 129 -0.53 -14.95 1.85
N ARG A 130 -1.69 -14.30 1.95
CA ARG A 130 -2.94 -14.91 2.46
C ARG A 130 -4.09 -14.67 1.50
N ARG A 131 -4.96 -15.66 1.37
CA ARG A 131 -6.26 -15.47 0.71
C ARG A 131 -7.25 -14.91 1.70
N CYS A 132 -7.99 -13.90 1.31
CA CYS A 132 -9.11 -13.40 2.07
C CYS A 132 -10.42 -14.00 1.55
N SER A 133 -11.31 -14.38 2.47
CA SER A 133 -12.62 -14.94 2.16
C SER A 133 -13.71 -13.88 1.95
N ILE A 134 -13.41 -12.61 2.16
CA ILE A 134 -14.35 -11.49 2.06
C ILE A 134 -14.01 -10.68 0.81
N GLN A 135 -14.99 -10.55 -0.09
CA GLN A 135 -14.92 -9.70 -1.26
C GLN A 135 -14.90 -8.23 -0.78
N ASP A 136 -13.87 -7.48 -1.16
CA ASP A 136 -13.60 -6.10 -0.69
C ASP A 136 -13.38 -5.96 0.83
N CYS A 137 -12.63 -6.90 1.40
CA CYS A 137 -12.37 -6.89 2.84
C CYS A 137 -11.62 -5.66 3.36
N ALA A 138 -12.09 -5.13 4.49
CA ALA A 138 -11.33 -4.23 5.37
C ALA A 138 -10.36 -4.96 6.34
N CYS A 139 -9.96 -6.19 5.99
CA CYS A 139 -9.14 -7.11 6.79
C CYS A 139 -7.72 -6.59 7.12
N TYR A 140 -7.36 -5.40 6.63
CA TYR A 140 -6.09 -4.74 6.95
C TYR A 140 -6.01 -4.46 8.47
N LEU A 141 -7.13 -4.11 9.10
CA LEU A 141 -7.21 -3.80 10.54
C LEU A 141 -7.11 -4.99 11.51
N GLN A 142 -7.04 -6.23 11.04
CA GLN A 142 -7.07 -7.40 11.92
C GLN A 142 -5.72 -8.14 11.99
N PRO A 143 -5.21 -8.45 13.20
CA PRO A 143 -4.01 -9.24 13.40
C PRO A 143 -4.03 -10.55 12.62
N LEU A 144 -2.87 -10.91 12.08
CA LEU A 144 -2.61 -12.09 11.25
C LEU A 144 -3.09 -13.40 11.92
N SER A 145 -4.34 -13.79 11.68
CA SER A 145 -4.81 -15.14 11.98
C SER A 145 -4.10 -16.15 11.06
N THR A 146 -3.41 -17.12 11.66
CA THR A 146 -2.64 -18.18 10.99
C THR A 146 -3.49 -19.13 10.12
N LYS A 147 -4.82 -18.99 10.12
CA LYS A 147 -5.77 -19.92 9.50
C LYS A 147 -5.97 -19.73 7.99
N HIS A 148 -5.51 -18.63 7.38
CA HIS A 148 -5.79 -18.30 5.97
C HIS A 148 -4.56 -18.30 5.05
N LYS A 149 -3.65 -19.28 5.23
CA LYS A 149 -2.57 -19.51 4.25
C LYS A 149 -3.16 -19.83 2.87
N LEU A 150 -2.35 -19.71 1.80
CA LEU A 150 -2.65 -20.13 0.42
C LEU A 150 -2.85 -21.68 0.29
N HIS A 151 -3.76 -22.24 1.07
CA HIS A 151 -3.82 -23.66 1.46
C HIS A 151 -4.17 -24.60 0.29
N ILE A 152 -4.70 -24.07 -0.82
CA ILE A 152 -5.00 -24.84 -2.03
C ILE A 152 -4.11 -24.45 -3.23
N VAL A 153 -3.64 -23.20 -3.27
CA VAL A 153 -2.86 -22.64 -4.39
C VAL A 153 -1.50 -23.29 -4.50
N LEU A 154 -0.74 -23.24 -3.41
CA LEU A 154 0.63 -23.72 -3.42
C LEU A 154 0.71 -25.24 -3.59
N PRO A 155 -0.15 -26.07 -2.95
CA PRO A 155 -0.18 -27.50 -3.23
C PRO A 155 -0.50 -27.82 -4.69
N LEU A 156 -1.52 -27.18 -5.30
CA LEU A 156 -1.88 -27.42 -6.70
C LEU A 156 -0.73 -27.12 -7.65
N LEU A 157 -0.10 -25.95 -7.51
CA LEU A 157 1.05 -25.56 -8.34
C LEU A 157 2.30 -26.43 -8.10
N ARG A 158 2.36 -27.15 -6.99
CA ARG A 158 3.46 -28.07 -6.64
C ARG A 158 3.20 -29.52 -7.01
N THR A 159 2.05 -29.85 -7.59
CA THR A 159 1.71 -31.23 -8.02
C THR A 159 2.63 -31.74 -9.11
N CYS A 160 2.71 -31.04 -10.25
CA CYS A 160 3.61 -31.37 -11.35
C CYS A 160 3.93 -30.14 -12.21
N ARG A 161 4.99 -30.25 -13.01
CA ARG A 161 5.46 -29.15 -13.89
C ARG A 161 4.43 -28.74 -14.93
N ARG A 162 3.62 -29.69 -15.43
CA ARG A 162 2.57 -29.42 -16.42
C ARG A 162 1.44 -28.58 -15.84
N ILE A 163 0.95 -28.92 -14.63
CA ILE A 163 -0.01 -28.09 -13.90
C ILE A 163 0.58 -26.72 -13.64
N TYR A 164 1.82 -26.65 -13.14
CA TYR A 164 2.48 -25.37 -12.91
C TYR A 164 2.50 -24.50 -14.17
N SER A 165 2.95 -25.03 -15.33
CA SER A 165 3.04 -24.26 -16.57
C SER A 165 1.69 -23.84 -17.13
N GLU A 166 0.65 -24.65 -16.99
CA GLU A 166 -0.69 -24.33 -17.47
C GLU A 166 -1.45 -23.37 -16.55
N ALA A 167 -1.12 -23.33 -15.25
CA ALA A 167 -1.98 -22.72 -14.23
C ALA A 167 -1.39 -21.49 -13.53
N VAL A 168 -0.06 -21.34 -13.48
CA VAL A 168 0.58 -20.29 -12.66
C VAL A 168 0.22 -18.87 -13.08
N GLU A 169 -0.15 -18.63 -14.34
CA GLU A 169 -0.56 -17.31 -14.79
C GLU A 169 -1.81 -16.81 -14.03
N TYR A 170 -2.80 -17.68 -13.80
CA TYR A 170 -4.04 -17.34 -13.11
C TYR A 170 -3.84 -16.89 -11.67
N LEU A 171 -2.75 -17.33 -11.02
CA LEU A 171 -2.40 -16.81 -9.70
C LEU A 171 -2.12 -15.30 -9.74
N TYR A 172 -1.50 -14.80 -10.80
CA TYR A 172 -1.11 -13.40 -10.92
C TYR A 172 -2.13 -12.56 -11.70
N SER A 173 -2.73 -13.11 -12.77
CA SER A 173 -3.60 -12.36 -13.67
C SER A 173 -5.05 -12.25 -13.23
N SER A 174 -5.54 -13.25 -12.48
CA SER A 174 -6.96 -13.39 -12.15
C SER A 174 -7.28 -13.06 -10.68
N ASN A 175 -6.32 -12.52 -9.92
CA ASN A 175 -6.52 -12.13 -8.52
C ASN A 175 -6.37 -10.60 -8.33
N LYS A 176 -6.95 -10.10 -7.24
CA LYS A 176 -6.75 -8.74 -6.75
C LYS A 176 -5.77 -8.79 -5.58
N PHE A 177 -4.64 -8.11 -5.72
CA PHE A 177 -3.62 -8.07 -4.68
C PHE A 177 -3.81 -6.86 -3.78
N PHE A 178 -3.58 -7.04 -2.49
CA PHE A 178 -3.71 -6.02 -1.46
C PHE A 178 -2.41 -5.95 -0.66
N ILE A 179 -1.86 -4.74 -0.51
CA ILE A 179 -0.67 -4.47 0.30
C ILE A 179 -1.05 -3.38 1.30
N SER A 180 -0.63 -3.53 2.56
CA SER A 180 -0.97 -2.56 3.60
C SER A 180 0.18 -2.41 4.57
N THR A 181 0.60 -1.17 4.82
CA THR A 181 1.76 -0.88 5.68
C THR A 181 1.43 -0.90 7.18
N ASP A 182 0.16 -1.02 7.56
CA ASP A 182 -0.33 -1.06 8.94
C ASP A 182 0.03 -2.35 9.72
N VAL A 183 0.55 -3.38 9.06
CA VAL A 183 0.97 -4.64 9.69
C VAL A 183 2.42 -5.01 9.38
N GLU A 184 3.13 -4.17 8.64
CA GLU A 184 4.43 -4.47 8.06
C GLU A 184 5.56 -3.72 8.76
N ASP A 185 6.75 -4.33 8.72
CA ASP A 185 7.97 -3.67 9.19
C ASP A 185 8.53 -2.70 8.11
N TYR A 186 8.21 -2.91 6.82
CA TYR A 186 8.71 -2.18 5.64
C TYR A 186 7.70 -2.21 4.48
N PRO A 187 7.73 -1.25 3.53
CA PRO A 187 6.79 -1.21 2.42
C PRO A 187 6.98 -2.39 1.45
N THR A 188 6.10 -3.39 1.52
CA THR A 188 6.20 -4.65 0.74
C THR A 188 6.39 -4.43 -0.76
N THR A 189 5.73 -3.42 -1.34
CA THR A 189 5.75 -3.15 -2.79
C THR A 189 7.18 -2.97 -3.33
N GLY A 190 8.02 -2.19 -2.64
CA GLY A 190 9.41 -1.94 -3.06
C GLY A 190 10.29 -3.20 -3.05
N TYR A 191 9.87 -4.26 -2.36
CA TYR A 191 10.62 -5.51 -2.23
C TYR A 191 10.04 -6.67 -3.04
N LEU A 192 8.87 -6.52 -3.68
CA LEU A 192 8.27 -7.56 -4.52
C LEU A 192 9.22 -8.13 -5.59
N PRO A 193 10.09 -7.34 -6.27
CA PRO A 193 11.01 -7.88 -7.28
C PRO A 193 12.01 -8.92 -6.76
N TYR A 194 12.27 -8.97 -5.44
CA TYR A 194 13.11 -9.99 -4.83
C TYR A 194 12.42 -11.35 -4.70
N PHE A 195 11.09 -11.37 -4.67
CA PHE A 195 10.29 -12.57 -4.43
C PHE A 195 9.52 -13.05 -5.67
N ILE A 196 9.21 -12.13 -6.59
CA ILE A 196 8.39 -12.39 -7.77
C ILE A 196 9.22 -12.09 -9.02
N LEU A 197 9.32 -13.07 -9.92
CA LEU A 197 10.06 -12.93 -11.17
C LEU A 197 9.47 -11.80 -12.04
N PRO A 198 10.30 -11.06 -12.81
CA PRO A 198 9.82 -9.95 -13.64
C PRO A 198 8.65 -10.30 -14.57
N GLN A 199 8.69 -11.49 -15.19
CA GLN A 199 7.59 -11.95 -16.06
C GLN A 199 6.27 -12.13 -15.29
N ARG A 200 6.34 -12.49 -14.00
CA ARG A 200 5.16 -12.67 -13.13
C ARG A 200 4.68 -11.35 -12.54
N MET A 201 5.59 -10.42 -12.24
CA MET A 201 5.24 -9.05 -11.88
C MET A 201 4.37 -8.41 -12.97
N ASN A 202 4.74 -8.58 -14.24
CA ASN A 202 3.96 -8.07 -15.38
C ASN A 202 2.66 -8.83 -15.64
N GLN A 203 2.37 -9.93 -14.93
CA GLN A 203 1.06 -10.58 -14.99
C GLN A 203 0.09 -10.04 -13.94
N ILE A 204 0.57 -9.27 -12.96
CA ILE A 204 -0.30 -8.66 -11.95
C ILE A 204 -1.09 -7.53 -12.60
N THR A 205 -2.40 -7.67 -12.64
CA THR A 205 -3.32 -6.75 -13.31
C THR A 205 -4.10 -5.86 -12.34
N ASN A 206 -4.38 -6.35 -11.12
CA ASN A 206 -5.20 -5.64 -10.14
C ASN A 206 -4.46 -5.52 -8.81
N LEU A 207 -4.13 -4.28 -8.43
CA LEU A 207 -3.39 -3.99 -7.21
C LEU A 207 -4.07 -2.88 -6.41
N ARG A 208 -4.24 -3.12 -5.12
CA ARG A 208 -4.62 -2.12 -4.13
C ARG A 208 -3.54 -2.00 -3.07
N ILE A 209 -3.22 -0.76 -2.72
CA ILE A 209 -2.21 -0.45 -1.73
C ILE A 209 -2.79 0.56 -0.76
N ASP A 210 -2.74 0.25 0.53
CA ASP A 210 -3.15 1.15 1.60
C ASP A 210 -1.87 1.56 2.36
N TRP A 211 -1.44 2.81 2.20
CA TRP A 211 -0.25 3.38 2.83
C TRP A 211 -0.61 4.22 4.04
N ASP A 212 -0.23 3.71 5.20
CA ASP A 212 -0.12 4.44 6.45
C ASP A 212 1.11 5.35 6.41
N LEU A 213 0.86 6.66 6.39
CA LEU A 213 1.88 7.68 6.31
C LEU A 213 2.50 8.05 7.67
N ASP A 214 1.94 7.65 8.83
CA ASP A 214 2.54 7.97 10.13
C ASP A 214 3.43 6.87 10.71
N ARG A 215 3.09 5.60 10.48
CA ARG A 215 3.80 4.46 11.08
C ARG A 215 5.27 4.33 10.66
N HIS A 216 5.60 4.76 9.46
CA HIS A 216 6.97 4.66 8.92
C HIS A 216 7.78 5.96 9.11
N GLY A 217 7.30 6.91 9.93
CA GLY A 217 8.02 8.14 10.17
C GLY A 217 8.14 9.03 8.93
N PHE A 218 7.18 8.97 7.99
CA PHE A 218 7.16 9.88 6.83
C PHE A 218 6.93 11.35 7.24
N PHE A 219 6.57 11.60 8.51
CA PHE A 219 6.54 12.93 9.14
C PHE A 219 7.93 13.29 9.69
N GLN A 220 8.70 14.18 9.10
CA GLN A 220 8.40 15.57 8.72
C GLN A 220 9.03 15.91 7.36
N ALA A 221 8.66 17.01 6.71
CA ALA A 221 9.35 17.47 5.48
C ALA A 221 10.87 17.65 5.69
N ASP A 222 11.26 18.06 6.90
CA ASP A 222 12.65 18.17 7.38
C ASP A 222 13.16 16.88 8.08
N LEU A 223 12.28 15.89 8.32
CA LEU A 223 12.60 14.64 9.06
C LEU A 223 12.24 13.35 8.32
N MET A 224 11.74 13.34 7.08
CA MET A 224 11.63 12.09 6.31
C MET A 224 13.07 11.74 5.98
N PRO A 225 13.69 10.81 6.73
CA PRO A 225 15.08 10.48 6.54
C PRO A 225 15.25 9.97 5.11
N GLN A 226 16.42 10.23 4.51
CA GLN A 226 16.67 9.84 3.11
C GLN A 226 16.33 8.37 2.84
N VAL A 227 16.56 7.49 3.82
CA VAL A 227 16.18 6.07 3.73
C VAL A 227 14.68 5.88 3.43
N HIS A 228 13.80 6.59 4.11
CA HIS A 228 12.34 6.47 3.90
C HIS A 228 11.91 7.12 2.58
N ARG A 229 12.59 8.21 2.17
CA ARG A 229 12.42 8.83 0.86
C ARG A 229 12.78 7.85 -0.26
N ASP A 230 13.92 7.18 -0.12
CA ASP A 230 14.40 6.17 -1.06
C ASP A 230 13.45 4.97 -1.13
N GLU A 231 12.88 4.54 -0.01
CA GLU A 231 11.86 3.47 0.03
C GLU A 231 10.55 3.86 -0.66
N TRP A 232 10.12 5.11 -0.47
CA TRP A 232 8.96 5.68 -1.16
C TRP A 232 9.17 5.66 -2.67
N TYR A 233 10.26 6.26 -3.15
CA TYR A 233 10.54 6.31 -4.59
C TYR A 233 10.86 4.94 -5.20
N ARG A 234 11.50 4.04 -4.46
CA ARG A 234 11.67 2.64 -4.88
C ARG A 234 10.33 1.98 -5.13
N THR A 235 9.35 2.21 -4.25
CA THR A 235 8.01 1.64 -4.40
C THR A 235 7.35 2.14 -5.69
N TRP A 236 7.45 3.44 -5.98
CA TRP A 236 6.95 4.00 -7.24
C TRP A 236 7.68 3.47 -8.48
N ASP A 237 9.01 3.33 -8.44
CA ASP A 237 9.79 2.76 -9.53
C ASP A 237 9.37 1.30 -9.84
N VAL A 238 9.12 0.50 -8.80
CA VAL A 238 8.59 -0.86 -8.99
C VAL A 238 7.23 -0.84 -9.66
N LEU A 239 6.31 0.04 -9.21
CA LEU A 239 4.98 0.17 -9.81
C LEU A 239 5.03 0.65 -11.26
N GLY A 240 5.92 1.60 -11.58
CA GLY A 240 6.11 2.09 -12.94
C GLY A 240 6.61 1.02 -13.93
N ARG A 241 7.35 0.02 -13.44
CA ARG A 241 7.85 -1.12 -14.24
C ARG A 241 6.79 -2.20 -14.50
N MET A 242 5.67 -2.19 -13.76
CA MET A 242 4.60 -3.18 -13.89
C MET A 242 3.72 -2.90 -15.13
N SER A 243 4.21 -3.26 -16.31
CA SER A 243 3.55 -2.94 -17.59
C SER A 243 2.20 -3.64 -17.80
N GLY A 244 1.91 -4.70 -17.07
CA GLY A 244 0.62 -5.41 -17.12
C GLY A 244 -0.45 -4.89 -16.17
N LEU A 245 -0.11 -3.91 -15.32
CA LEU A 245 -1.04 -3.36 -14.33
C LEU A 245 -2.19 -2.65 -15.05
N ARG A 246 -3.44 -3.01 -14.70
CA ARG A 246 -4.66 -2.46 -15.34
C ARG A 246 -5.45 -1.62 -14.37
N THR A 247 -5.60 -2.09 -13.13
CA THR A 247 -6.27 -1.37 -12.05
C THR A 247 -5.28 -1.17 -10.90
N LEU A 248 -5.14 0.08 -10.48
CA LEU A 248 -4.31 0.48 -9.37
C LEU A 248 -5.11 1.43 -8.48
N HIS A 249 -5.33 1.01 -7.23
CA HIS A 249 -5.89 1.87 -6.20
C HIS A 249 -4.88 2.06 -5.09
N ILE A 250 -4.44 3.29 -4.87
CA ILE A 250 -3.59 3.64 -3.74
C ILE A 250 -4.42 4.48 -2.77
N ARG A 251 -4.52 4.06 -1.52
CA ARG A 251 -5.11 4.85 -0.45
C ARG A 251 -4.00 5.33 0.47
N LEU A 252 -3.86 6.64 0.56
CA LEU A 252 -3.00 7.29 1.54
C LEU A 252 -3.85 7.60 2.76
N PHE A 253 -3.36 7.33 3.95
CA PHE A 253 -4.06 7.70 5.18
C PHE A 253 -3.08 7.93 6.33
N PHE A 254 -3.59 8.59 7.37
CA PHE A 254 -2.93 8.71 8.66
C PHE A 254 -3.70 7.88 9.67
N PHE A 255 -3.01 7.11 10.50
CA PHE A 255 -3.59 6.29 11.54
C PHE A 255 -3.84 7.07 12.84
N LEU A 256 -3.00 8.06 13.15
CA LEU A 256 -3.03 8.85 14.37
C LEU A 256 -3.72 10.21 14.16
N ASP A 257 -4.99 10.32 14.55
CA ASP A 257 -5.76 11.57 14.44
C ASP A 257 -5.20 12.75 15.27
N LEU A 258 -4.25 12.49 16.17
CA LEU A 258 -3.67 13.48 17.10
C LEU A 258 -2.94 14.64 16.39
N TRP A 259 -2.64 14.51 15.09
CA TRP A 259 -1.85 15.48 14.33
C TRP A 259 -2.55 16.00 13.06
N LEU A 260 -3.88 15.90 12.98
CA LEU A 260 -4.70 16.38 11.85
C LEU A 260 -4.29 17.76 11.32
N GLN A 261 -3.95 18.73 12.19
CA GLN A 261 -3.50 20.05 11.74
C GLN A 261 -2.13 20.01 11.04
N CYS A 262 -1.16 19.25 11.55
CA CYS A 262 0.17 19.13 10.98
C CYS A 262 0.20 18.34 9.66
N TYR A 263 -0.80 17.48 9.46
CA TYR A 263 -0.94 16.66 8.25
C TYR A 263 -1.28 17.48 7.01
N GLY A 264 -2.14 18.50 7.18
CA GLY A 264 -2.46 19.44 6.11
C GLY A 264 -1.21 20.19 5.64
N ASP A 265 -0.48 20.79 6.58
CA ASP A 265 0.74 21.57 6.29
C ASP A 265 1.83 20.69 5.65
N PHE A 266 2.02 19.46 6.14
CA PHE A 266 2.97 18.49 5.54
C PHE A 266 2.61 18.19 4.09
N TRP A 267 1.34 17.89 3.83
CA TRP A 267 0.88 17.53 2.49
C TRP A 267 0.96 18.70 1.52
N GLU A 268 0.66 19.92 1.98
CA GLU A 268 0.82 21.14 1.19
C GLU A 268 2.27 21.35 0.77
N GLN A 269 3.23 21.08 1.66
CA GLN A 269 4.66 21.25 1.39
C GLN A 269 5.27 20.15 0.52
N ASN A 270 4.87 18.88 0.72
CA ASN A 270 5.56 17.72 0.12
C ASN A 270 4.74 16.98 -0.93
N GLY A 271 3.41 17.13 -0.94
CA GLY A 271 2.51 16.29 -1.74
C GLY A 271 2.82 16.33 -3.24
N LYS A 272 3.21 17.50 -3.76
CA LYS A 272 3.61 17.65 -5.17
C LYS A 272 4.86 16.84 -5.52
N GLU A 273 5.86 16.84 -4.64
CA GLU A 273 7.11 16.09 -4.85
C GLU A 273 6.87 14.59 -4.68
N LEU A 274 6.17 14.20 -3.60
CA LEU A 274 5.89 12.79 -3.28
C LEU A 274 5.06 12.09 -4.35
N LEU A 275 4.21 12.84 -5.07
CA LEU A 275 3.35 12.32 -6.13
C LEU A 275 3.89 12.57 -7.54
N GLU A 276 5.05 13.21 -7.70
CA GLU A 276 5.70 13.39 -9.01
C GLU A 276 5.83 12.07 -9.82
N PRO A 277 6.16 10.92 -9.20
CA PRO A 277 6.32 9.67 -9.96
C PRO A 277 5.05 9.22 -10.68
N ILE A 278 3.87 9.65 -10.23
CA ILE A 278 2.57 9.35 -10.87
C ILE A 278 2.60 9.77 -12.33
N THR A 279 3.22 10.90 -12.66
CA THR A 279 3.25 11.46 -14.01
C THR A 279 3.84 10.53 -15.06
N THR A 280 4.71 9.60 -14.64
CA THR A 280 5.38 8.61 -15.48
C THR A 280 4.58 7.32 -15.64
N MET A 281 3.57 7.08 -14.80
CA MET A 281 2.81 5.83 -14.76
C MET A 281 1.68 5.82 -15.79
N THR A 282 1.92 5.14 -16.91
CA THR A 282 0.96 5.08 -18.03
C THR A 282 0.28 3.73 -18.20
N ALA A 283 0.72 2.68 -17.49
CA ALA A 283 0.21 1.32 -17.68
C ALA A 283 -1.24 1.10 -17.19
N PRO A 284 -1.62 1.55 -15.96
CA PRO A 284 -2.97 1.30 -15.45
C PRO A 284 -4.01 2.10 -16.23
N LYS A 285 -5.11 1.43 -16.58
CA LYS A 285 -6.28 2.06 -17.20
C LYS A 285 -7.14 2.77 -16.16
N ASP A 286 -7.34 2.10 -15.02
CA ASP A 286 -8.07 2.61 -13.87
C ASP A 286 -7.07 2.87 -12.74
N PHE A 287 -6.66 4.13 -12.59
CA PHE A 287 -5.70 4.54 -11.58
C PHE A 287 -6.35 5.55 -10.65
N VAL A 288 -6.53 5.16 -9.38
CA VAL A 288 -7.12 6.02 -8.35
C VAL A 288 -6.13 6.19 -7.20
N VAL A 289 -5.93 7.43 -6.78
CA VAL A 289 -5.21 7.75 -5.54
C VAL A 289 -6.18 8.45 -4.59
N THR A 290 -6.51 7.79 -3.50
CA THR A 290 -7.26 8.41 -2.39
C THR A 290 -6.28 9.17 -1.51
N LEU A 291 -6.46 10.48 -1.44
CA LEU A 291 -5.66 11.40 -0.64
C LEU A 291 -5.97 11.22 0.86
N PRO A 292 -5.03 11.59 1.75
CA PRO A 292 -5.17 11.25 3.17
C PRO A 292 -6.09 12.18 3.95
N ASP A 293 -6.43 13.37 3.42
CA ASP A 293 -7.29 14.35 4.07
C ASP A 293 -8.19 15.04 3.03
N TRP A 294 -9.40 15.45 3.44
CA TRP A 294 -10.36 16.14 2.58
C TRP A 294 -9.91 17.56 2.19
N ARG A 295 -8.93 18.13 2.88
CA ARG A 295 -8.33 19.45 2.56
C ARG A 295 -7.26 19.38 1.48
N CYS A 296 -6.81 18.18 1.10
CA CYS A 296 -5.81 18.04 0.05
C CYS A 296 -6.36 18.56 -1.29
N SER A 297 -5.52 19.26 -2.06
CA SER A 297 -5.88 19.62 -3.43
C SER A 297 -5.87 18.38 -4.32
N THR A 298 -6.89 18.23 -5.15
CA THR A 298 -6.92 17.25 -6.25
C THR A 298 -6.37 17.81 -7.56
N ASP A 299 -6.06 19.11 -7.60
CA ASP A 299 -5.49 19.81 -8.76
C ASP A 299 -3.97 19.65 -8.77
N LEU A 300 -3.51 18.41 -8.93
CA LEU A 300 -2.11 18.04 -9.06
C LEU A 300 -1.84 17.59 -10.49
N ASP A 301 -0.67 17.93 -11.01
CA ASP A 301 -0.26 17.49 -12.35
C ASP A 301 -0.08 15.96 -12.37
N VAL A 302 -0.86 15.30 -13.23
CA VAL A 302 -0.78 13.85 -13.46
C VAL A 302 -0.02 13.51 -14.75
N GLY A 303 0.51 14.51 -15.46
CA GLY A 303 1.31 14.33 -16.67
C GLY A 303 0.59 13.46 -17.72
N LYS A 304 1.21 12.33 -18.08
CA LYS A 304 0.64 11.35 -19.04
C LYS A 304 -0.17 10.25 -18.37
N SER A 305 -0.25 10.26 -17.04
CA SER A 305 -1.00 9.27 -16.28
C SER A 305 -2.50 9.46 -16.42
N ARG A 306 -3.24 8.38 -16.19
CA ARG A 306 -4.71 8.39 -16.09
C ARG A 306 -5.17 8.44 -14.63
N CYS A 307 -4.27 8.85 -13.73
CA CYS A 307 -4.55 8.94 -12.31
C CYS A 307 -5.69 9.93 -12.03
N VAL A 308 -6.63 9.50 -11.20
CA VAL A 308 -7.68 10.36 -10.64
C VAL A 308 -7.49 10.43 -9.13
N PHE A 309 -7.38 11.65 -8.62
CA PHE A 309 -7.35 11.88 -7.18
C PHE A 309 -8.76 11.86 -6.60
N GLN A 310 -8.93 11.14 -5.51
CA GLN A 310 -10.17 11.10 -4.73
C GLN A 310 -9.89 11.59 -3.32
N LEU A 311 -10.85 12.30 -2.74
CA LEU A 311 -10.81 12.67 -1.32
C LEU A 311 -11.44 11.55 -0.48
N PRO A 312 -11.03 11.39 0.79
CA PRO A 312 -11.68 10.45 1.68
C PRO A 312 -13.12 10.88 1.95
N GLU A 313 -14.03 9.91 2.14
CA GLU A 313 -15.41 10.21 2.53
C GLU A 313 -15.43 10.94 3.88
N ARG A 314 -16.20 12.04 3.98
CA ARG A 314 -16.38 12.76 5.25
C ARG A 314 -17.20 11.87 6.19
N THR A 315 -16.57 11.26 7.18
CA THR A 315 -17.27 10.71 8.34
C THR A 315 -17.80 11.89 9.18
N GLU A 316 -19.10 11.87 9.49
CA GLU A 316 -19.83 12.96 10.16
C GLU A 316 -19.23 13.36 11.53
N ASP A 317 -18.38 12.52 12.11
CA ASP A 317 -17.67 12.77 13.37
C ASP A 317 -16.45 13.71 13.26
N SER A 318 -16.12 14.19 12.06
CA SER A 318 -14.97 15.06 11.78
C SER A 318 -15.36 16.48 11.36
N ALA A 319 -16.43 17.02 11.96
CA ALA A 319 -16.76 18.44 11.90
C ALA A 319 -16.22 19.18 13.14
N PRO A 320 -15.82 20.47 13.01
CA PRO A 320 -15.02 21.21 14.00
C PRO A 320 -15.69 21.48 15.35
#